data_AF-A0A849SX58-F1
#
_entry.id   AF-A0A849SX58-F1
#
_cell.length_a   1.000
_cell.length_b   1.000
_cell.length_c   1.000
_cell.angle_alpha   90.00
_cell.angle_beta   90.00
_cell.angle_gamma   90.00
#
_symmetry.space_group_name_H-M   'P 1'
#
loop_
_entity.id
_entity.type
_entity.pdbx_description
1 polymer ?
#
loop_
_entity_poly.entity_id
_entity_poly.type
_entity_poly.pdbx_seq_one_letter_code
_entity_poly.pdbx_strand_id
1 'polypeptide(L)'
;MNHSLYPPYALHQHKQHGAALLIFVLVMLLAGTSFLFSVLNSNSVKIERDKKTAAALAEAKAALIGVAISTSSVDSAGFLTNPDTGVLPEGSAAPNMSLKDLSLVGKFPWRTLGASPLKDGSGECVWYVVSGRYKKSPKTSVFNWDTQGQIDVIDVSGNVIATNLAALIISPDSALDAQNQALADSAYVQCRGNYDARNYLDTYDATNAIAGAVNYFTGSTNNRLAPDTNNKQFVLARNDHYNDKFLFVTVEEIFRPIIRRADFLVQIQNFLGDNGFRLQVEPGHLETVAVSSAGTKGADNIDCNKLSSANKTFCKNWKEMLLLTEFSPPSTITIDGVSTVTACTRVLIFGGQKIGVQTRLTAIDKNDPANYLEGANLIAFAAPIANANNFVGVSTFNASNPSADVLKCLP
;
A
#
# COMPACT_ATOMS: atom_id res chain seq x y z
N MET A 1 -22.37 35.81 111.73
CA MET A 1 -22.97 34.66 111.03
C MET A 1 -22.53 34.72 109.58
N ASN A 2 -21.70 33.73 109.24
CA ASN A 2 -21.38 33.14 107.92
C ASN A 2 -20.88 34.01 106.76
N HIS A 3 -19.55 33.95 106.61
CA HIS A 3 -18.82 33.88 105.35
C HIS A 3 -19.43 32.88 104.35
N SER A 4 -19.37 33.20 103.04
CA SER A 4 -18.88 32.25 102.04
C SER A 4 -18.44 32.99 100.76
N LEU A 5 -17.16 32.86 100.43
CA LEU A 5 -16.48 33.21 99.17
C LEU A 5 -16.51 31.99 98.23
N TYR A 6 -16.49 32.19 96.89
CA TYR A 6 -15.87 31.37 95.81
C TYR A 6 -16.51 31.79 94.44
N PRO A 7 -15.90 31.56 93.24
CA PRO A 7 -14.63 32.05 92.66
C PRO A 7 -14.82 32.57 91.19
N PRO A 8 -13.78 32.85 90.36
CA PRO A 8 -13.94 33.58 89.10
C PRO A 8 -14.29 32.68 87.90
N TYR A 9 -14.95 33.28 86.90
CA TYR A 9 -15.30 32.65 85.62
C TYR A 9 -14.06 32.37 84.77
N ALA A 10 -13.79 31.09 84.50
CA ALA A 10 -12.77 30.65 83.55
C ALA A 10 -13.31 30.75 82.11
N LEU A 11 -12.56 31.41 81.22
CA LEU A 11 -12.75 31.34 79.77
C LEU A 11 -12.37 29.94 79.30
N HIS A 12 -13.38 29.12 78.99
CA HIS A 12 -13.17 27.84 78.31
C HIS A 12 -12.94 28.11 76.81
N GLN A 13 -11.68 28.19 76.40
CA GLN A 13 -11.32 27.92 75.01
C GLN A 13 -11.66 26.46 74.72
N HIS A 14 -12.77 26.22 74.03
CA HIS A 14 -12.95 24.96 73.34
C HIS A 14 -11.84 24.85 72.28
N LYS A 15 -10.76 24.13 72.61
CA LYS A 15 -9.82 23.65 71.61
C LYS A 15 -10.60 22.75 70.66
N GLN A 16 -10.88 23.27 69.46
CA GLN A 16 -11.51 22.52 68.38
C GLN A 16 -10.57 21.42 67.88
N HIS A 17 -10.52 20.29 68.58
CA HIS A 17 -9.79 19.10 68.14
C HIS A 17 -10.47 18.40 66.94
N GLY A 18 -11.73 18.75 66.61
CA GLY A 18 -12.46 18.19 65.46
C GLY A 18 -12.10 18.81 64.10
N ALA A 19 -11.84 20.12 64.05
CA ALA A 19 -11.48 20.80 62.80
C ALA A 19 -10.09 20.37 62.29
N ALA A 20 -9.14 20.15 63.21
CA ALA A 20 -7.79 19.72 62.88
C ALA A 20 -7.74 18.33 62.23
N LEU A 21 -8.58 17.39 62.69
CA LEU A 21 -8.66 16.04 62.09
C LEU A 21 -9.23 16.09 60.68
N LEU A 22 -10.28 16.89 60.46
CA LEU A 22 -10.89 17.05 59.15
C LEU A 22 -9.94 17.73 58.15
N ILE A 23 -9.20 18.74 58.58
CA ILE A 23 -8.17 19.39 57.78
C ILE A 23 -7.03 18.40 57.47
N PHE A 24 -6.62 17.59 58.45
CA PHE A 24 -5.56 16.59 58.25
C PHE A 24 -5.97 15.49 57.26
N VAL A 25 -7.20 14.99 57.37
CA VAL A 25 -7.76 14.02 56.41
C VAL A 25 -7.88 14.63 55.02
N LEU A 26 -8.34 15.89 54.92
CA LEU A 26 -8.43 16.61 53.65
C LEU A 26 -7.03 16.79 53.01
N VAL A 27 -6.02 17.17 53.80
CA VAL A 27 -4.64 17.31 53.33
C VAL A 27 -4.07 15.94 52.92
N MET A 28 -4.37 14.86 53.64
CA MET A 28 -3.96 13.51 53.26
C MET A 28 -4.62 13.02 51.97
N LEU A 29 -5.91 13.34 51.76
CA LEU A 29 -6.62 13.02 50.52
C LEU A 29 -6.07 13.80 49.33
N LEU A 30 -5.77 15.09 49.52
CA LEU A 30 -5.15 15.94 48.49
C LEU A 30 -3.71 15.50 48.18
N ALA A 31 -2.92 15.14 49.20
CA ALA A 31 -1.57 14.62 49.03
C ALA A 31 -1.57 13.23 48.39
N GLY A 32 -2.51 12.34 48.78
CA GLY A 32 -2.66 11.01 48.22
C GLY A 32 -3.10 11.04 46.75
N THR A 33 -4.03 11.93 46.39
CA THR A 33 -4.43 12.14 44.99
C THR A 33 -3.29 12.75 44.17
N SER A 34 -2.59 13.76 44.68
CA SER A 34 -1.41 14.34 44.02
C SER A 34 -0.29 13.32 43.80
N PHE A 35 -0.03 12.45 44.77
CA PHE A 35 0.95 11.36 44.65
C PHE A 35 0.51 10.31 43.62
N LEU A 36 -0.76 9.92 43.59
CA LEU A 36 -1.30 9.03 42.56
C LEU A 36 -1.18 9.65 41.15
N PHE A 37 -1.40 10.95 41.00
CA PHE A 37 -1.15 11.68 39.74
C PHE A 37 0.34 11.75 39.38
N SER A 38 1.24 11.79 40.36
CA SER A 38 2.69 11.72 40.15
C SER A 38 3.18 10.32 39.74
N VAL A 39 2.46 9.26 40.12
CA VAL A 39 2.78 7.87 39.75
C VAL A 39 2.24 7.52 38.35
N LEU A 40 1.23 8.25 37.85
CA LEU A 40 0.85 8.26 36.44
C LEU A 40 1.90 9.04 35.64
N ASN A 41 3.03 8.41 35.37
CA ASN A 41 4.04 8.97 34.49
C ASN A 41 3.40 9.21 33.10
N SER A 42 3.28 10.47 32.68
CA SER A 42 2.74 10.83 31.37
C SER A 42 3.46 10.10 30.22
N ASN A 43 4.74 9.79 30.43
CA ASN A 43 5.54 9.01 29.48
C ASN A 43 5.10 7.55 29.40
N SER A 44 4.71 6.89 30.50
CA SER A 44 4.23 5.51 30.44
C SER A 44 2.88 5.42 29.73
N VAL A 45 1.97 6.37 29.99
CA VAL A 45 0.69 6.47 29.26
C VAL A 45 0.92 6.70 27.77
N LYS A 46 1.83 7.62 27.41
CA LYS A 46 2.19 7.88 26.00
C LYS A 46 2.77 6.64 25.32
N ILE A 47 3.69 5.95 25.98
CA ILE A 47 4.30 4.71 25.47
C ILE A 47 3.23 3.64 25.23
N GLU A 48 2.28 3.45 26.16
CA GLU A 48 1.21 2.46 25.97
C GLU A 48 0.26 2.85 24.81
N ARG A 49 -0.05 4.15 24.65
CA ARG A 49 -0.80 4.62 23.48
C ARG A 49 -0.04 4.36 22.17
N ASP A 50 1.25 4.66 22.13
CA ASP A 50 2.09 4.44 20.96
C ASP A 50 2.18 2.94 20.60
N LYS A 51 2.30 2.05 21.61
CA LYS A 51 2.24 0.60 21.41
C LYS A 51 0.91 0.15 20.82
N LYS A 52 -0.21 0.65 21.34
CA LYS A 52 -1.55 0.32 20.84
C LYS A 52 -1.73 0.80 19.40
N THR A 53 -1.30 2.02 19.08
CA THR A 53 -1.31 2.53 17.70
C THR A 53 -0.47 1.65 16.79
N ALA A 54 0.76 1.32 17.18
CA ALA A 54 1.64 0.47 16.36
C ALA A 54 1.03 -0.92 16.12
N ALA A 55 0.42 -1.53 17.14
CA ALA A 55 -0.26 -2.82 17.02
C ALA A 55 -1.47 -2.73 16.06
N ALA A 56 -2.31 -1.70 16.18
CA ALA A 56 -3.46 -1.50 15.30
C ALA A 56 -3.04 -1.28 13.83
N LEU A 57 -2.01 -0.47 13.58
CA LEU A 57 -1.47 -0.26 12.23
C LEU A 57 -0.88 -1.56 11.65
N ALA A 58 -0.12 -2.32 12.45
CA ALA A 58 0.47 -3.58 12.02
C ALA A 58 -0.60 -4.63 11.69
N GLU A 59 -1.65 -4.77 12.51
CA GLU A 59 -2.78 -5.65 12.24
C GLU A 59 -3.53 -5.23 10.97
N ALA A 60 -3.77 -3.93 10.79
CA ALA A 60 -4.40 -3.39 9.58
C ALA A 60 -3.62 -3.76 8.32
N LYS A 61 -2.28 -3.59 8.34
CA LYS A 61 -1.42 -3.93 7.21
C LYS A 61 -1.42 -5.43 6.91
N ALA A 62 -1.31 -6.26 7.95
CA ALA A 62 -1.33 -7.70 7.81
C ALA A 62 -2.66 -8.20 7.21
N ALA A 63 -3.80 -7.72 7.71
CA ALA A 63 -5.11 -8.07 7.18
C ALA A 63 -5.29 -7.61 5.72
N LEU A 64 -4.86 -6.39 5.41
CA LEU A 64 -4.95 -5.82 4.06
C LEU A 64 -4.13 -6.61 3.03
N ILE A 65 -2.84 -6.86 3.32
CA ILE A 65 -1.97 -7.63 2.43
C ILE A 65 -2.43 -9.09 2.36
N GLY A 66 -2.77 -9.69 3.50
CA GLY A 66 -3.22 -11.08 3.61
C GLY A 66 -4.41 -11.37 2.69
N VAL A 67 -5.44 -10.52 2.72
CA VAL A 67 -6.60 -10.67 1.81
C VAL A 67 -6.23 -10.43 0.35
N ALA A 68 -5.37 -9.45 0.06
CA ALA A 68 -4.96 -9.15 -1.30
C ALA A 68 -4.19 -10.30 -1.98
N ILE A 69 -3.44 -11.09 -1.21
CA ILE A 69 -2.65 -12.22 -1.73
C ILE A 69 -3.38 -13.57 -1.66
N SER A 70 -4.43 -13.70 -0.84
CA SER A 70 -5.18 -14.95 -0.62
C SER A 70 -6.28 -15.22 -1.65
N THR A 71 -6.13 -14.69 -2.87
CA THR A 71 -7.08 -14.90 -3.95
C THR A 71 -6.88 -16.26 -4.62
N SER A 72 -7.97 -16.85 -5.12
CA SER A 72 -7.94 -18.14 -5.82
C SER A 72 -7.08 -18.15 -7.09
N SER A 73 -6.88 -17.00 -7.73
CA SER A 73 -6.06 -16.84 -8.93
C SER A 73 -5.11 -15.65 -8.77
N VAL A 74 -3.90 -15.79 -9.33
CA VAL A 74 -2.88 -14.73 -9.41
C VAL A 74 -3.34 -13.52 -10.21
N ASP A 75 -4.23 -13.67 -11.19
CA ASP A 75 -4.78 -12.55 -11.99
C ASP A 75 -5.64 -11.59 -11.17
N SER A 76 -6.12 -12.05 -10.01
CA SER A 76 -6.91 -11.24 -9.09
C SER A 76 -6.15 -10.85 -7.82
N ALA A 77 -4.91 -11.31 -7.68
CA ALA A 77 -4.05 -11.04 -6.53
C ALA A 77 -3.53 -9.60 -6.57
N GLY A 78 -3.16 -9.08 -5.41
CA GLY A 78 -2.51 -7.78 -5.22
C GLY A 78 -3.42 -6.56 -5.26
N PHE A 79 -4.68 -6.71 -5.69
CA PHE A 79 -5.69 -5.67 -5.53
C PHE A 79 -6.15 -5.58 -4.08
N LEU A 80 -6.00 -4.38 -3.51
CA LEU A 80 -6.34 -4.05 -2.15
C LEU A 80 -7.84 -3.72 -2.01
N THR A 81 -8.44 -4.19 -0.92
CA THR A 81 -9.84 -3.90 -0.56
C THR A 81 -10.09 -2.39 -0.51
N ASN A 82 -11.25 -1.95 -0.99
CA ASN A 82 -11.66 -0.54 -0.94
C ASN A 82 -11.91 -0.09 0.52
N PRO A 83 -11.65 1.18 0.88
CA PRO A 83 -11.93 1.68 2.23
C PRO A 83 -13.42 1.61 2.59
N ASP A 84 -13.73 1.63 3.89
CA ASP A 84 -15.10 1.88 4.37
C ASP A 84 -15.41 3.38 4.24
N THR A 85 -16.41 3.69 3.42
CA THR A 85 -16.86 5.06 3.15
C THR A 85 -18.20 5.39 3.83
N GLY A 86 -18.61 4.60 4.81
CA GLY A 86 -19.88 4.74 5.52
C GLY A 86 -20.99 3.83 5.00
N VAL A 87 -20.64 2.75 4.29
CA VAL A 87 -21.64 1.77 3.85
C VAL A 87 -22.01 0.83 4.99
N LEU A 88 -23.29 0.45 5.08
CA LEU A 88 -23.75 -0.51 6.09
C LEU A 88 -23.64 -1.95 5.59
N PRO A 89 -23.30 -2.91 6.48
CA PRO A 89 -22.97 -2.71 7.89
C PRO A 89 -21.58 -2.06 8.08
N GLU A 90 -21.42 -1.27 9.14
CA GLU A 90 -20.16 -0.56 9.46
C GLU A 90 -18.92 -1.47 9.36
N GLY A 91 -17.82 -0.91 8.84
CA GLY A 91 -16.58 -1.63 8.58
C GLY A 91 -16.57 -2.38 7.25
N SER A 92 -17.63 -2.27 6.45
CA SER A 92 -17.67 -2.88 5.13
C SER A 92 -16.91 -2.03 4.12
N ALA A 93 -16.16 -2.67 3.24
CA ALA A 93 -15.53 -2.04 2.10
C ALA A 93 -16.60 -1.39 1.21
N ALA A 94 -16.31 -0.18 0.76
CA ALA A 94 -17.16 0.46 -0.23
C ALA A 94 -17.19 -0.36 -1.53
N PRO A 95 -18.33 -0.41 -2.22
CA PRO A 95 -18.47 -1.12 -3.48
C PRO A 95 -17.72 -0.38 -4.61
N ASN A 96 -18.26 -0.36 -5.83
CA ASN A 96 -17.69 0.40 -6.93
C ASN A 96 -17.74 1.89 -6.62
N MET A 97 -16.59 2.43 -6.22
CA MET A 97 -16.40 3.85 -5.94
C MET A 97 -15.51 4.43 -7.03
N SER A 98 -16.09 5.33 -7.83
CA SER A 98 -15.44 6.15 -8.84
C SER A 98 -14.88 5.44 -10.09
N LEU A 99 -14.20 6.21 -10.94
CA LEU A 99 -13.47 5.75 -12.13
C LEU A 99 -12.17 4.99 -11.76
N LYS A 100 -11.59 4.31 -12.76
CA LYS A 100 -10.27 3.64 -12.65
C LYS A 100 -9.18 4.63 -12.24
N ASP A 101 -8.17 4.12 -11.54
CA ASP A 101 -6.94 4.84 -11.21
C ASP A 101 -7.14 6.14 -10.39
N LEU A 102 -8.32 6.36 -9.81
CA LEU A 102 -8.55 7.39 -8.79
C LEU A 102 -8.43 6.79 -7.39
N SER A 103 -7.51 7.33 -6.60
CA SER A 103 -7.26 6.93 -5.20
C SER A 103 -8.44 7.27 -4.30
N LEU A 104 -8.62 6.47 -3.25
CA LEU A 104 -9.71 6.60 -2.29
C LEU A 104 -9.19 6.63 -0.86
N VAL A 105 -9.80 7.46 0.00
CA VAL A 105 -9.56 7.48 1.44
C VAL A 105 -10.87 7.25 2.21
N GLY A 106 -10.78 6.47 3.28
CA GLY A 106 -11.88 6.20 4.20
C GLY A 106 -11.37 5.45 5.43
N LYS A 107 -12.30 4.98 6.26
CA LYS A 107 -11.95 4.17 7.43
C LYS A 107 -11.50 2.78 6.98
N PHE A 108 -10.71 2.12 7.82
CA PHE A 108 -10.25 0.77 7.54
C PHE A 108 -11.44 -0.21 7.48
N PRO A 109 -11.59 -1.00 6.40
CA PRO A 109 -12.76 -1.87 6.18
C PRO A 109 -12.61 -3.19 6.97
N TRP A 110 -12.50 -3.09 8.30
CA TRP A 110 -12.20 -4.19 9.21
C TRP A 110 -13.13 -5.38 9.03
N ARG A 111 -14.43 -5.15 8.82
CA ARG A 111 -15.42 -6.23 8.66
C ARG A 111 -15.17 -7.02 7.40
N THR A 112 -14.95 -6.34 6.27
CA THR A 112 -14.66 -7.01 5.00
C THR A 112 -13.32 -7.73 5.03
N LEU A 113 -12.35 -7.21 5.78
CA LEU A 113 -11.03 -7.83 5.95
C LEU A 113 -10.99 -8.92 7.02
N GLY A 114 -12.11 -9.20 7.71
CA GLY A 114 -12.18 -10.22 8.76
C GLY A 114 -11.44 -9.87 10.05
N ALA A 115 -11.16 -8.58 10.27
CA ALA A 115 -10.53 -8.06 11.48
C ALA A 115 -11.58 -7.53 12.48
N SER A 116 -11.16 -7.31 13.73
CA SER A 116 -11.95 -6.53 14.68
C SER A 116 -11.82 -5.02 14.39
N PRO A 117 -12.71 -4.14 14.89
CA PRO A 117 -12.53 -2.70 14.76
C PRO A 117 -11.18 -2.24 15.34
N LEU A 118 -10.30 -1.75 14.47
CA LEU A 118 -8.95 -1.34 14.84
C LEU A 118 -8.93 0.11 15.29
N LYS A 119 -8.52 0.34 16.54
CA LYS A 119 -8.44 1.66 17.16
C LYS A 119 -7.05 1.96 17.66
N ASP A 120 -6.61 3.18 17.45
CA ASP A 120 -5.31 3.65 17.89
C ASP A 120 -5.25 3.94 19.41
N GLY A 121 -4.10 4.43 19.87
CA GLY A 121 -3.85 4.82 21.25
C GLY A 121 -4.77 5.91 21.79
N SER A 122 -5.32 6.75 20.92
CA SER A 122 -6.24 7.84 21.26
C SER A 122 -7.70 7.41 21.18
N GLY A 123 -7.97 6.22 20.61
CA GLY A 123 -9.29 5.62 20.53
C GLY A 123 -9.96 5.80 19.16
N GLU A 124 -9.27 6.45 18.23
CA GLU A 124 -9.76 6.69 16.87
C GLU A 124 -9.59 5.46 16.01
N CYS A 125 -10.55 5.22 15.11
CA CYS A 125 -10.42 4.12 14.16
C CYS A 125 -9.35 4.43 13.12
N VAL A 126 -8.63 3.39 12.72
CA VAL A 126 -7.62 3.47 11.65
C VAL A 126 -8.28 3.91 10.33
N TRP A 127 -7.64 4.86 9.66
CA TRP A 127 -7.95 5.31 8.31
C TRP A 127 -7.03 4.67 7.29
N TYR A 128 -7.44 4.69 6.04
CA TYR A 128 -6.78 3.97 4.97
C TYR A 128 -6.98 4.67 3.64
N VAL A 129 -5.87 4.89 2.94
CA VAL A 129 -5.79 5.41 1.58
C VAL A 129 -5.33 4.28 0.68
N VAL A 130 -6.08 4.03 -0.39
CA VAL A 130 -5.72 3.08 -1.45
C VAL A 130 -5.34 3.82 -2.72
N SER A 131 -4.22 3.45 -3.33
CA SER A 131 -3.88 3.89 -4.68
C SER A 131 -4.95 3.40 -5.66
N GLY A 132 -5.45 4.29 -6.52
CA GLY A 132 -6.46 3.96 -7.52
C GLY A 132 -6.06 2.81 -8.45
N ARG A 133 -4.76 2.64 -8.71
CA ARG A 133 -4.23 1.51 -9.50
C ARG A 133 -4.26 0.17 -8.75
N TYR A 134 -4.28 0.22 -7.42
CA TYR A 134 -4.27 -0.95 -6.54
C TYR A 134 -5.65 -1.28 -5.95
N LYS A 135 -6.66 -0.42 -6.10
CA LYS A 135 -7.98 -0.66 -5.51
C LYS A 135 -8.71 -1.82 -6.18
N LYS A 136 -9.55 -2.53 -5.42
CA LYS A 136 -10.25 -3.74 -5.88
C LYS A 136 -11.27 -3.45 -6.98
N SER A 137 -11.90 -2.29 -6.95
CA SER A 137 -12.89 -1.94 -7.97
C SER A 137 -13.09 -0.42 -8.16
N PRO A 138 -13.11 0.06 -9.42
CA PRO A 138 -12.71 -0.66 -10.63
C PRO A 138 -11.18 -0.87 -10.70
N LYS A 139 -10.75 -2.03 -11.23
CA LYS A 139 -9.33 -2.40 -11.39
C LYS A 139 -8.65 -1.57 -12.48
N THR A 140 -7.35 -1.30 -12.31
CA THR A 140 -6.50 -0.75 -13.37
C THR A 140 -6.43 -1.70 -14.58
N SER A 141 -6.04 -1.16 -15.74
CA SER A 141 -6.02 -1.92 -17.00
C SER A 141 -4.80 -2.83 -17.17
N VAL A 142 -3.69 -2.49 -16.52
CA VAL A 142 -2.43 -3.26 -16.51
C VAL A 142 -1.94 -3.34 -15.07
N PHE A 143 -1.76 -4.55 -14.56
CA PHE A 143 -1.37 -4.77 -13.16
C PHE A 143 -0.30 -5.85 -13.02
N ASN A 144 0.91 -5.44 -12.66
CA ASN A 144 2.10 -6.28 -12.49
C ASN A 144 3.06 -5.63 -11.46
N TRP A 145 4.22 -6.24 -11.24
CA TRP A 145 5.19 -5.75 -10.24
C TRP A 145 5.79 -4.37 -10.55
N ASP A 146 5.63 -3.87 -11.77
CA ASP A 146 6.10 -2.55 -12.21
C ASP A 146 5.00 -1.48 -12.19
N THR A 147 3.77 -1.87 -11.85
CA THR A 147 2.68 -0.93 -11.63
C THR A 147 3.06 0.03 -10.50
N GLN A 148 3.02 1.33 -10.76
CA GLN A 148 3.37 2.33 -9.76
C GLN A 148 2.15 2.65 -8.91
N GLY A 149 2.34 2.78 -7.59
CA GLY A 149 1.34 3.39 -6.72
C GLY A 149 1.10 4.86 -7.03
N GLN A 150 0.23 5.50 -6.27
CA GLN A 150 -0.21 6.89 -6.51
C GLN A 150 -0.18 7.73 -5.23
N ILE A 151 0.57 7.29 -4.23
CA ILE A 151 0.65 7.92 -2.92
C ILE A 151 2.12 8.21 -2.62
N ASP A 152 2.41 9.47 -2.38
CA ASP A 152 3.71 9.95 -1.95
C ASP A 152 3.58 10.52 -0.54
N VAL A 153 4.68 10.51 0.22
CA VAL A 153 4.73 11.06 1.57
C VAL A 153 5.87 12.06 1.66
N ILE A 154 5.60 13.23 2.22
CA ILE A 154 6.57 14.29 2.50
C ILE A 154 6.72 14.52 4.00
N ASP A 155 7.89 15.01 4.41
CA ASP A 155 8.13 15.45 5.79
C ASP A 155 7.65 16.90 6.03
N VAL A 156 7.87 17.39 7.25
CA VAL A 156 7.53 18.76 7.67
C VAL A 156 8.24 19.86 6.86
N SER A 157 9.37 19.54 6.22
CA SER A 157 10.13 20.48 5.38
C SER A 157 9.72 20.40 3.91
N GLY A 158 8.78 19.51 3.56
CA GLY A 158 8.36 19.26 2.19
C GLY A 158 9.26 18.28 1.42
N ASN A 159 10.21 17.62 2.09
CA ASN A 159 11.05 16.62 1.44
C ASN A 159 10.28 15.32 1.26
N VAL A 160 10.41 14.70 0.09
CA VAL A 160 9.82 13.39 -0.18
C VAL A 160 10.53 12.31 0.63
N ILE A 161 9.79 11.54 1.41
CA ILE A 161 10.28 10.41 2.22
C ILE A 161 9.82 9.05 1.70
N ALA A 162 8.74 9.01 0.91
CA ALA A 162 8.29 7.82 0.20
C ALA A 162 7.52 8.21 -1.07
N THR A 163 7.60 7.39 -2.11
CA THR A 163 6.88 7.61 -3.37
C THR A 163 6.20 6.35 -3.88
N ASN A 164 5.16 6.52 -4.69
CA ASN A 164 4.50 5.45 -5.43
C ASN A 164 4.02 4.30 -4.53
N LEU A 165 3.57 4.62 -3.32
CA LEU A 165 3.00 3.65 -2.38
C LEU A 165 1.67 3.10 -2.93
N ALA A 166 1.44 1.81 -2.70
CA ALA A 166 0.19 1.14 -3.05
C ALA A 166 -0.95 1.53 -2.10
N ALA A 167 -0.60 1.80 -0.84
CA ALA A 167 -1.54 2.26 0.17
C ALA A 167 -0.83 2.99 1.32
N LEU A 168 -1.61 3.76 2.08
CA LEU A 168 -1.23 4.40 3.32
C LEU A 168 -2.25 4.02 4.39
N ILE A 169 -1.79 3.51 5.53
CA ILE A 169 -2.64 3.23 6.70
C ILE A 169 -2.33 4.32 7.72
N ILE A 170 -3.37 4.98 8.23
CA ILE A 170 -3.27 6.20 8.99
C ILE A 170 -3.92 6.02 10.36
N SER A 171 -3.23 6.42 11.41
CA SER A 171 -3.79 6.64 12.75
C SER A 171 -3.97 8.15 12.91
N PRO A 172 -5.23 8.63 13.02
CA PRO A 172 -5.57 10.05 13.22
C PRO A 172 -4.99 10.66 14.50
N ASP A 173 -4.71 9.84 15.51
CA ASP A 173 -4.38 10.32 16.85
C ASP A 173 -5.52 11.22 17.41
N SER A 174 -5.24 12.09 18.38
CA SER A 174 -6.25 12.95 19.00
C SER A 174 -6.70 14.06 18.03
N ALA A 175 -7.98 14.40 18.02
CA ALA A 175 -8.50 15.46 17.15
C ALA A 175 -7.76 16.80 17.34
N LEU A 176 -7.42 17.46 16.23
CA LEU A 176 -6.78 18.77 16.18
C LEU A 176 -7.71 19.84 15.59
N ASP A 177 -7.39 21.11 15.85
CA ASP A 177 -8.06 22.27 15.25
C ASP A 177 -9.60 22.23 15.39
N ALA A 178 -10.32 22.50 14.29
CA ALA A 178 -11.77 22.51 14.21
C ALA A 178 -12.35 21.16 13.71
N GLN A 179 -11.58 20.07 13.81
CA GLN A 179 -12.07 18.74 13.48
C GLN A 179 -13.31 18.43 14.32
N ASN A 180 -14.44 18.21 13.64
CA ASN A 180 -15.70 17.86 14.29
C ASN A 180 -16.08 16.43 13.95
N GLN A 181 -15.88 15.54 14.92
CA GLN A 181 -16.15 14.11 14.80
C GLN A 181 -17.54 13.73 15.32
N ALA A 182 -18.50 14.66 15.29
CA ALA A 182 -19.88 14.41 15.71
C ALA A 182 -20.44 13.15 15.02
N LEU A 183 -21.22 12.38 15.79
CA LEU A 183 -21.84 11.13 15.35
C LEU A 183 -22.66 11.38 14.07
N ALA A 184 -22.32 10.68 12.98
CA ALA A 184 -23.11 10.77 11.75
C ALA A 184 -24.41 9.96 11.83
N ASP A 185 -24.39 8.80 12.50
CA ASP A 185 -25.55 7.93 12.69
C ASP A 185 -25.31 6.99 13.88
N SER A 186 -26.38 6.69 14.62
CA SER A 186 -26.43 5.63 15.63
C SER A 186 -26.05 4.24 15.10
N ALA A 187 -26.16 4.01 13.78
CA ALA A 187 -25.76 2.76 13.13
C ALA A 187 -24.23 2.52 13.11
N TYR A 188 -23.41 3.57 13.26
CA TYR A 188 -21.94 3.48 13.30
C TYR A 188 -21.43 3.40 14.74
N VAL A 189 -21.58 2.23 15.36
CA VAL A 189 -21.36 2.05 16.81
C VAL A 189 -19.88 1.89 17.16
N GLN A 190 -19.10 1.24 16.29
CA GLN A 190 -17.73 0.82 16.56
C GLN A 190 -16.73 1.96 16.32
N CYS A 191 -16.77 2.54 15.12
CA CYS A 191 -15.87 3.58 14.66
C CYS A 191 -16.45 4.99 14.71
N ARG A 192 -17.74 5.13 15.08
CA ARG A 192 -18.43 6.37 15.48
C ARG A 192 -18.18 7.57 14.56
N GLY A 193 -18.67 8.73 14.97
CA GLY A 193 -18.47 10.00 14.30
C GLY A 193 -18.97 10.01 12.86
N ASN A 194 -18.46 10.95 12.08
CA ASN A 194 -18.73 11.00 10.66
C ASN A 194 -17.63 10.30 9.88
N TYR A 195 -17.76 10.37 8.57
CA TYR A 195 -16.79 9.79 7.67
C TYR A 195 -16.13 10.87 6.80
N ASP A 196 -16.27 12.16 7.07
CA ASP A 196 -15.48 13.17 6.34
C ASP A 196 -14.01 13.06 6.75
N ALA A 197 -13.14 12.71 5.81
CA ALA A 197 -11.71 12.50 6.07
C ALA A 197 -11.05 13.73 6.70
N ARG A 198 -11.50 14.94 6.35
CA ARG A 198 -11.01 16.20 6.89
C ARG A 198 -11.23 16.35 8.40
N ASN A 199 -12.25 15.69 8.96
CA ASN A 199 -12.54 15.73 10.40
C ASN A 199 -11.66 14.79 11.24
N TYR A 200 -10.71 14.09 10.61
CA TYR A 200 -9.83 13.12 11.27
C TYR A 200 -8.38 13.27 10.83
N LEU A 201 -8.14 13.51 9.54
CA LEU A 201 -6.80 13.54 8.95
C LEU A 201 -6.29 14.97 8.80
N ASP A 202 -4.98 15.13 8.91
CA ASP A 202 -4.33 16.41 9.07
C ASP A 202 -3.97 17.11 7.75
N THR A 203 -3.99 18.42 7.65
CA THR A 203 -4.53 19.39 8.61
C THR A 203 -5.99 19.71 8.25
N TYR A 204 -6.80 20.03 9.25
CA TYR A 204 -8.17 20.46 9.02
C TYR A 204 -8.25 21.69 8.13
N ASP A 205 -7.39 22.69 8.30
CA ASP A 205 -7.42 23.92 7.51
C ASP A 205 -6.35 23.87 6.42
N ALA A 206 -6.76 23.95 5.15
CA ALA A 206 -5.85 23.92 4.02
C ALA A 206 -4.84 25.09 4.01
N THR A 207 -5.07 26.16 4.79
CA THR A 207 -4.08 27.24 4.99
C THR A 207 -2.85 26.79 5.77
N ASN A 208 -2.95 25.70 6.55
CA ASN A 208 -1.85 25.09 7.29
C ASN A 208 -1.14 23.99 6.48
N ALA A 209 -1.48 23.82 5.21
CA ALA A 209 -0.92 22.77 4.36
C ALA A 209 0.60 22.93 4.19
N ILE A 210 1.35 21.85 4.39
CA ILE A 210 2.79 21.79 4.13
C ILE A 210 3.01 21.48 2.65
N ALA A 211 3.76 22.33 1.96
CA ALA A 211 3.97 22.26 0.51
C ALA A 211 2.66 22.16 -0.32
N GLY A 212 1.57 22.73 0.20
CA GLY A 212 0.24 22.67 -0.44
C GLY A 212 -0.47 21.32 -0.30
N ALA A 213 0.04 20.39 0.52
CA ALA A 213 -0.53 19.07 0.74
C ALA A 213 -1.27 18.94 2.08
N VAL A 214 -2.37 18.17 2.06
CA VAL A 214 -3.15 17.73 3.22
C VAL A 214 -3.40 16.22 3.12
N ASN A 215 -3.74 15.56 4.23
CA ASN A 215 -3.86 14.11 4.34
C ASN A 215 -5.24 13.56 3.93
N TYR A 216 -5.95 14.27 3.06
CA TYR A 216 -7.24 13.86 2.49
C TYR A 216 -7.41 14.44 1.09
N PHE A 217 -8.45 14.02 0.37
CA PHE A 217 -8.68 14.49 -1.00
C PHE A 217 -9.71 15.60 -1.05
N THR A 218 -9.25 16.85 -1.19
CA THR A 218 -10.09 18.04 -1.28
C THR A 218 -11.02 18.00 -2.51
N GLY A 219 -12.19 18.64 -2.38
CA GLY A 219 -13.11 18.89 -3.52
C GLY A 219 -14.08 17.74 -3.85
N SER A 220 -14.02 16.63 -3.11
CA SER A 220 -14.99 15.53 -3.24
C SER A 220 -15.88 15.43 -2.00
N THR A 221 -17.03 14.75 -2.13
CA THR A 221 -17.92 14.47 -1.00
C THR A 221 -17.14 13.75 0.10
N ASN A 222 -17.18 14.29 1.33
CA ASN A 222 -16.47 13.77 2.50
C ASN A 222 -14.94 13.66 2.32
N ASN A 223 -14.38 14.41 1.37
CA ASN A 223 -12.95 14.48 1.08
C ASN A 223 -12.29 13.10 0.80
N ARG A 224 -13.00 12.20 0.12
CA ARG A 224 -12.62 10.79 -0.03
C ARG A 224 -12.01 10.38 -1.36
N LEU A 225 -12.24 11.14 -2.42
CA LEU A 225 -11.90 10.75 -3.78
C LEU A 225 -10.86 11.70 -4.34
N ALA A 226 -9.75 11.15 -4.82
CA ALA A 226 -8.72 11.93 -5.47
C ALA A 226 -9.28 12.68 -6.70
N PRO A 227 -8.88 13.95 -6.91
CA PRO A 227 -9.40 14.78 -8.01
C PRO A 227 -8.93 14.30 -9.40
N ASP A 228 -7.82 13.55 -9.46
CA ASP A 228 -7.25 13.03 -10.70
C ASP A 228 -6.44 11.74 -10.42
N THR A 229 -5.81 11.19 -11.48
CA THR A 229 -5.02 9.95 -11.44
C THR A 229 -3.52 10.19 -11.18
N ASN A 230 -3.09 11.42 -10.90
CA ASN A 230 -1.70 11.72 -10.54
C ASN A 230 -1.41 11.24 -9.11
N ASN A 231 -0.12 11.19 -8.75
CA ASN A 231 0.27 10.95 -7.37
C ASN A 231 -0.31 12.01 -6.42
N LYS A 232 -0.55 11.60 -5.18
CA LYS A 232 -1.09 12.45 -4.12
C LYS A 232 -0.12 12.44 -2.95
N GLN A 233 0.22 13.62 -2.47
CA GLN A 233 1.16 13.80 -1.37
C GLN A 233 0.41 13.84 -0.04
N PHE A 234 0.93 13.11 0.94
CA PHE A 234 0.52 13.12 2.34
C PHE A 234 1.69 13.60 3.19
N VAL A 235 1.41 14.27 4.30
CA VAL A 235 2.39 14.94 5.15
C VAL A 235 2.55 14.16 6.43
N LEU A 236 3.77 13.68 6.69
CA LEU A 236 4.18 13.10 7.95
C LEU A 236 4.93 14.16 8.77
N ALA A 237 4.22 14.82 9.67
CA ALA A 237 4.76 15.87 10.53
C ALA A 237 4.20 15.75 11.95
N ARG A 238 4.84 16.46 12.89
CA ARG A 238 4.32 16.62 14.25
C ARG A 238 4.45 18.08 14.69
N ASN A 239 3.33 18.78 14.77
CA ASN A 239 3.20 20.17 15.21
C ASN A 239 1.75 20.43 15.65
N ASP A 240 1.36 21.70 15.77
CA ASP A 240 0.02 22.08 16.26
C ASP A 240 -1.13 21.66 15.31
N HIS A 241 -0.82 21.36 14.04
CA HIS A 241 -1.78 21.02 12.98
C HIS A 241 -1.59 19.62 12.38
N TYR A 242 -0.59 18.88 12.86
CA TYR A 242 -0.24 17.55 12.39
C TYR A 242 0.13 16.65 13.56
N ASN A 243 -0.55 15.52 13.70
CA ASN A 243 -0.22 14.44 14.62
C ASN A 243 -0.50 13.04 14.05
N ASP A 244 -1.05 12.93 12.83
CA ASP A 244 -1.24 11.72 12.05
C ASP A 244 0.02 10.82 12.06
N LYS A 245 -0.20 9.52 12.21
CA LYS A 245 0.86 8.50 12.12
C LYS A 245 0.59 7.58 10.95
N PHE A 246 1.63 7.27 10.18
CA PHE A 246 1.51 6.47 8.99
C PHE A 246 2.19 5.11 9.11
N LEU A 247 1.58 4.12 8.46
CA LEU A 247 2.23 2.88 8.07
C LEU A 247 2.08 2.70 6.56
N PHE A 248 3.21 2.58 5.87
CA PHE A 248 3.26 2.49 4.42
C PHE A 248 2.95 1.07 3.94
N VAL A 249 2.35 0.94 2.77
CA VAL A 249 2.23 -0.31 2.03
C VAL A 249 2.88 -0.12 0.67
N THR A 250 4.03 -0.76 0.47
CA THR A 250 4.78 -0.65 -0.79
C THR A 250 4.30 -1.65 -1.83
N VAL A 251 4.61 -1.39 -3.10
CA VAL A 251 4.36 -2.33 -4.20
C VAL A 251 5.06 -3.67 -3.96
N GLU A 252 6.29 -3.62 -3.47
CA GLU A 252 7.09 -4.82 -3.20
C GLU A 252 6.46 -5.69 -2.10
N GLU A 253 5.88 -5.09 -1.06
CA GLU A 253 5.19 -5.85 0.01
C GLU A 253 3.97 -6.62 -0.50
N ILE A 254 3.40 -6.19 -1.63
CA ILE A 254 2.29 -6.87 -2.31
C ILE A 254 2.83 -7.94 -3.25
N PHE A 255 3.79 -7.62 -4.12
CA PHE A 255 4.23 -8.53 -5.17
C PHE A 255 5.20 -9.61 -4.68
N ARG A 256 6.02 -9.33 -3.69
CA ARG A 256 6.98 -10.30 -3.13
C ARG A 256 6.34 -11.61 -2.66
N PRO A 257 5.21 -11.61 -1.92
CA PRO A 257 4.49 -12.86 -1.64
C PRO A 257 3.76 -13.44 -2.86
N ILE A 258 3.25 -12.60 -3.79
CA ILE A 258 2.53 -13.09 -4.98
C ILE A 258 3.44 -13.92 -5.88
N ILE A 259 4.65 -13.43 -6.19
CA ILE A 259 5.59 -14.14 -7.06
C ILE A 259 6.07 -15.48 -6.47
N ARG A 260 5.95 -15.66 -5.15
CA ARG A 260 6.28 -16.89 -4.43
C ARG A 260 5.14 -17.91 -4.40
N ARG A 261 3.94 -17.55 -4.84
CA ARG A 261 2.84 -18.51 -4.95
C ARG A 261 3.18 -19.55 -6.02
N ALA A 262 2.84 -20.81 -5.75
CA ALA A 262 3.09 -21.90 -6.70
C ALA A 262 2.37 -21.68 -8.04
N ASP A 263 1.19 -21.09 -8.02
CA ASP A 263 0.40 -20.81 -9.23
C ASP A 263 0.92 -19.64 -10.07
N PHE A 264 1.80 -18.78 -9.53
CA PHE A 264 2.42 -17.70 -10.31
C PHE A 264 3.38 -18.24 -11.36
N LEU A 265 4.29 -19.15 -10.96
CA LEU A 265 5.20 -19.84 -11.87
C LEU A 265 4.44 -20.63 -12.94
N VAL A 266 3.42 -21.38 -12.51
CA VAL A 266 2.57 -22.17 -13.42
C VAL A 266 1.86 -21.25 -14.41
N GLN A 267 1.39 -20.09 -13.98
CA GLN A 267 0.73 -19.13 -14.84
C GLN A 267 1.67 -18.54 -15.91
N ILE A 268 2.94 -18.26 -15.58
CA ILE A 268 3.95 -17.85 -16.57
C ILE A 268 4.17 -18.97 -17.59
N GLN A 269 4.32 -20.22 -17.14
CA GLN A 269 4.50 -21.36 -18.05
C GLN A 269 3.29 -21.57 -18.97
N ASN A 270 2.07 -21.52 -18.42
CA ASN A 270 0.83 -21.64 -19.18
C ASN A 270 0.68 -20.52 -20.20
N PHE A 271 1.05 -19.30 -19.83
CA PHE A 271 1.04 -18.15 -20.74
C PHE A 271 2.02 -18.34 -21.90
N LEU A 272 3.28 -18.65 -21.62
CA LEU A 272 4.30 -18.84 -22.67
C LEU A 272 4.06 -20.10 -23.52
N GLY A 273 3.32 -21.08 -22.98
CA GLY A 273 2.90 -22.29 -23.67
C GLY A 273 1.53 -22.20 -24.35
N ASP A 274 0.80 -21.09 -24.23
CA ASP A 274 -0.54 -20.93 -24.80
C ASP A 274 -0.49 -21.07 -26.33
N ASN A 275 -1.39 -21.85 -26.92
CA ASN A 275 -1.39 -22.09 -28.35
C ASN A 275 -1.59 -20.79 -29.16
N GLY A 276 -2.52 -19.92 -28.73
CA GLY A 276 -2.75 -18.64 -29.40
C GLY A 276 -1.57 -17.69 -29.27
N PHE A 277 -0.78 -17.81 -28.20
CA PHE A 277 0.49 -17.09 -28.07
C PHE A 277 1.58 -17.68 -28.98
N ARG A 278 1.77 -19.01 -28.95
CA ARG A 278 2.75 -19.74 -29.78
C ARG A 278 2.57 -19.48 -31.27
N LEU A 279 1.33 -19.54 -31.77
CA LEU A 279 1.00 -19.24 -33.17
C LEU A 279 1.41 -17.81 -33.59
N GLN A 280 1.49 -16.87 -32.65
CA GLN A 280 1.92 -15.50 -32.92
C GLN A 280 3.43 -15.34 -32.90
N VAL A 281 4.14 -15.98 -31.97
CA VAL A 281 5.58 -15.76 -31.80
C VAL A 281 6.45 -16.70 -32.62
N GLU A 282 5.97 -17.91 -32.90
CA GLU A 282 6.70 -18.88 -33.72
C GLU A 282 6.59 -18.53 -35.22
N PRO A 283 7.69 -18.65 -35.99
CA PRO A 283 7.66 -18.47 -37.44
C PRO A 283 6.77 -19.51 -38.17
N GLY A 284 6.32 -19.16 -39.37
CA GLY A 284 5.66 -20.10 -40.29
C GLY A 284 4.17 -20.36 -40.04
N HIS A 285 3.56 -19.70 -39.05
CA HIS A 285 2.12 -19.73 -38.83
C HIS A 285 1.44 -18.56 -39.53
N LEU A 286 0.17 -18.73 -39.91
CA LEU A 286 -0.63 -17.64 -40.51
C LEU A 286 -0.81 -16.44 -39.56
N GLU A 287 -0.73 -16.69 -38.26
CA GLU A 287 -0.88 -15.68 -37.22
C GLU A 287 0.44 -15.11 -36.71
N THR A 288 1.57 -15.57 -37.26
CA THR A 288 2.90 -15.10 -36.87
C THR A 288 2.97 -13.59 -36.98
N VAL A 289 3.26 -12.92 -35.87
CA VAL A 289 3.42 -11.47 -35.84
C VAL A 289 4.82 -11.10 -36.32
N ALA A 290 4.93 -9.93 -36.96
CA ALA A 290 6.21 -9.33 -37.24
C ALA A 290 6.88 -8.89 -35.93
N VAL A 291 8.19 -9.11 -35.81
CA VAL A 291 8.96 -8.46 -34.74
C VAL A 291 8.99 -6.95 -35.01
N SER A 292 8.70 -6.19 -33.96
CA SER A 292 8.54 -4.72 -34.05
C SER A 292 9.86 -4.02 -34.38
N SER A 293 9.80 -2.74 -34.73
CA SER A 293 10.93 -2.01 -35.32
C SER A 293 12.12 -1.81 -34.36
N ALA A 294 13.24 -1.31 -34.91
CA ALA A 294 14.42 -0.95 -34.16
C ALA A 294 14.13 -0.02 -32.98
N GLY A 295 14.87 -0.25 -31.87
CA GLY A 295 14.72 0.50 -30.63
C GLY A 295 13.50 0.12 -29.77
N THR A 296 12.78 -0.96 -30.11
CA THR A 296 11.65 -1.49 -29.32
C THR A 296 12.03 -2.82 -28.67
N LYS A 297 11.12 -3.37 -27.85
CA LYS A 297 11.20 -4.75 -27.34
C LYS A 297 10.78 -5.81 -28.36
N GLY A 298 10.36 -5.42 -29.57
CA GLY A 298 9.96 -6.34 -30.64
C GLY A 298 8.62 -7.05 -30.45
N ALA A 299 8.07 -7.08 -29.22
CA ALA A 299 6.87 -7.82 -28.83
C ALA A 299 5.55 -7.01 -28.96
N ASP A 300 5.57 -5.81 -29.56
CA ASP A 300 4.42 -4.89 -29.55
C ASP A 300 3.21 -5.45 -30.32
N ASN A 301 3.46 -6.22 -31.37
CA ASN A 301 2.40 -6.81 -32.22
C ASN A 301 1.66 -8.01 -31.61
N ILE A 302 2.08 -8.51 -30.44
CA ILE A 302 1.40 -9.64 -29.77
C ILE A 302 0.00 -9.23 -29.30
N ASP A 303 -1.03 -9.91 -29.77
CA ASP A 303 -2.41 -9.69 -29.35
C ASP A 303 -2.83 -10.68 -28.26
N CYS A 304 -2.94 -10.16 -27.03
CA CYS A 304 -3.43 -10.92 -25.88
C CYS A 304 -4.89 -11.40 -26.03
N ASN A 305 -5.69 -10.84 -26.94
CA ASN A 305 -7.06 -11.27 -27.14
C ASN A 305 -7.18 -12.62 -27.87
N LYS A 306 -6.12 -13.06 -28.55
CA LYS A 306 -6.03 -14.36 -29.23
C LYS A 306 -5.64 -15.52 -28.32
N LEU A 307 -5.22 -15.23 -27.09
CA LEU A 307 -4.90 -16.26 -26.10
C LEU A 307 -6.17 -16.84 -25.50
N SER A 308 -6.03 -18.03 -24.90
CA SER A 308 -7.11 -18.66 -24.13
C SER A 308 -7.66 -17.73 -23.05
N SER A 309 -8.91 -17.94 -22.65
CA SER A 309 -9.57 -17.14 -21.60
C SER A 309 -8.79 -17.16 -20.27
N ALA A 310 -8.10 -18.27 -19.97
CA ALA A 310 -7.28 -18.42 -18.78
C ALA A 310 -6.01 -17.56 -18.80
N ASN A 311 -5.42 -17.31 -19.97
CA ASN A 311 -4.14 -16.59 -20.09
C ASN A 311 -4.29 -15.14 -20.59
N LYS A 312 -5.46 -14.77 -21.09
CA LYS A 312 -5.74 -13.44 -21.66
C LYS A 312 -5.48 -12.30 -20.67
N THR A 313 -5.95 -12.43 -19.43
CA THR A 313 -5.77 -11.40 -18.39
C THR A 313 -4.30 -11.31 -17.98
N PHE A 314 -3.67 -12.46 -17.73
CA PHE A 314 -2.24 -12.51 -17.44
C PHE A 314 -1.41 -11.85 -18.56
N CYS A 315 -1.65 -12.20 -19.83
CA CYS A 315 -0.98 -11.55 -20.95
C CYS A 315 -1.14 -10.04 -20.93
N LYS A 316 -2.35 -9.50 -20.75
CA LYS A 316 -2.58 -8.04 -20.72
C LYS A 316 -1.79 -7.35 -19.60
N ASN A 317 -1.70 -7.99 -18.46
CA ASN A 317 -0.97 -7.49 -17.29
C ASN A 317 0.55 -7.58 -17.47
N TRP A 318 1.04 -8.62 -18.14
CA TRP A 318 2.46 -8.99 -18.17
C TRP A 318 3.13 -8.85 -19.53
N LYS A 319 2.41 -8.44 -20.58
CA LYS A 319 2.95 -8.25 -21.94
C LYS A 319 4.14 -7.31 -21.96
N GLU A 320 4.18 -6.31 -21.09
CA GLU A 320 5.33 -5.41 -21.00
C GLU A 320 6.62 -6.10 -20.52
N MET A 321 6.58 -7.31 -19.98
CA MET A 321 7.80 -8.08 -19.70
C MET A 321 8.34 -8.82 -20.93
N LEU A 322 7.61 -8.83 -22.04
CA LEU A 322 8.03 -9.57 -23.22
C LEU A 322 9.00 -8.78 -24.08
N LEU A 323 10.04 -9.48 -24.54
CA LEU A 323 10.92 -9.07 -25.62
C LEU A 323 11.00 -10.18 -26.66
N LEU A 324 11.01 -9.81 -27.93
CA LEU A 324 11.04 -10.73 -29.06
C LEU A 324 12.05 -10.22 -30.08
N THR A 325 12.93 -11.11 -30.53
CA THR A 325 13.93 -10.83 -31.58
C THR A 325 14.07 -12.02 -32.51
N GLU A 326 14.51 -11.77 -33.74
CA GLU A 326 14.80 -12.78 -34.76
C GLU A 326 16.30 -12.99 -34.94
N PHE A 327 16.65 -14.15 -35.46
CA PHE A 327 18.00 -14.47 -35.94
C PHE A 327 18.05 -14.51 -37.46
N SER A 328 19.17 -14.03 -38.01
CA SER A 328 19.47 -14.18 -39.43
C SER A 328 20.99 -14.40 -39.60
N PRO A 329 21.46 -15.63 -39.87
CA PRO A 329 20.72 -16.91 -39.93
C PRO A 329 20.32 -17.48 -38.56
N PRO A 330 19.43 -18.50 -38.47
CA PRO A 330 19.07 -19.18 -37.22
C PRO A 330 20.29 -19.62 -36.39
N SER A 331 20.20 -19.52 -35.05
CA SER A 331 21.35 -19.76 -34.16
C SER A 331 20.95 -20.41 -32.84
N THR A 332 21.91 -21.04 -32.15
CA THR A 332 21.69 -21.62 -30.82
C THR A 332 21.86 -20.58 -29.72
N ILE A 333 21.18 -20.79 -28.60
CA ILE A 333 21.28 -19.96 -27.38
C ILE A 333 21.52 -20.86 -26.16
N THR A 334 21.82 -20.30 -25.00
CA THR A 334 22.02 -21.07 -23.76
C THR A 334 20.81 -20.93 -22.82
N ILE A 335 20.19 -22.05 -22.46
CA ILE A 335 19.11 -22.10 -21.48
C ILE A 335 19.48 -23.10 -20.39
N ASP A 336 19.36 -22.70 -19.12
CA ASP A 336 19.72 -23.52 -17.95
C ASP A 336 21.18 -24.05 -18.01
N GLY A 337 22.09 -23.25 -18.57
CA GLY A 337 23.50 -23.60 -18.73
C GLY A 337 23.81 -24.56 -19.88
N VAL A 338 22.83 -24.91 -20.71
CA VAL A 338 22.98 -25.84 -21.84
C VAL A 338 22.63 -25.14 -23.16
N SER A 339 23.44 -25.36 -24.20
CA SER A 339 23.11 -24.88 -25.55
C SER A 339 21.87 -25.58 -26.09
N THR A 340 20.98 -24.84 -26.74
CA THR A 340 19.81 -25.42 -27.41
C THR A 340 20.24 -26.40 -28.50
N VAL A 341 19.52 -27.52 -28.61
CA VAL A 341 19.80 -28.56 -29.61
C VAL A 341 19.37 -28.10 -31.00
N THR A 342 18.23 -27.42 -31.08
CA THR A 342 17.71 -26.82 -32.31
C THR A 342 18.15 -25.36 -32.38
N ALA A 343 18.55 -24.91 -33.57
CA ALA A 343 18.77 -23.50 -33.83
C ALA A 343 17.43 -22.75 -33.73
N CYS A 344 17.42 -21.65 -33.00
CA CYS A 344 16.28 -20.77 -32.88
C CYS A 344 16.23 -19.86 -34.11
N THR A 345 15.06 -19.68 -34.69
CA THR A 345 14.78 -18.61 -35.64
C THR A 345 14.41 -17.33 -34.89
N ARG A 346 13.79 -17.44 -33.71
CA ARG A 346 13.48 -16.32 -32.82
C ARG A 346 13.82 -16.62 -31.37
N VAL A 347 14.09 -15.58 -30.59
CA VAL A 347 14.24 -15.65 -29.14
C VAL A 347 13.13 -14.83 -28.51
N LEU A 348 12.36 -15.48 -27.63
CA LEU A 348 11.40 -14.81 -26.77
C LEU A 348 11.98 -14.75 -25.36
N ILE A 349 11.93 -13.55 -24.77
CA ILE A 349 12.40 -13.27 -23.42
C ILE A 349 11.21 -12.76 -22.61
N PHE A 350 11.03 -13.29 -21.41
CA PHE A 350 10.23 -12.66 -20.36
C PHE A 350 11.22 -12.07 -19.35
N GLY A 351 11.35 -10.74 -19.37
CA GLY A 351 12.28 -10.00 -18.53
C GLY A 351 11.91 -10.09 -17.05
N GLY A 352 12.93 -10.26 -16.21
CA GLY A 352 12.74 -10.35 -14.77
C GLY A 352 12.37 -9.02 -14.09
N GLN A 353 12.30 -9.08 -12.76
CA GLN A 353 12.26 -7.88 -11.92
C GLN A 353 13.49 -7.01 -12.18
N LYS A 354 13.25 -5.70 -12.25
CA LYS A 354 14.29 -4.70 -12.51
C LYS A 354 15.42 -4.73 -11.49
N ILE A 355 16.64 -4.52 -11.96
CA ILE A 355 17.88 -4.47 -11.18
C ILE A 355 18.68 -3.19 -11.47
N GLY A 356 19.53 -2.80 -10.51
CA GLY A 356 20.47 -1.69 -10.69
C GLY A 356 19.78 -0.37 -11.04
N VAL A 357 20.14 0.20 -12.20
CA VAL A 357 19.68 1.52 -12.68
C VAL A 357 18.46 1.45 -13.61
N GLN A 358 17.89 0.26 -13.84
CA GLN A 358 16.74 0.09 -14.71
C GLN A 358 15.52 0.90 -14.20
N THR A 359 14.88 1.66 -15.09
CA THR A 359 13.65 2.41 -14.81
C THR A 359 12.51 1.90 -15.69
N ARG A 360 11.28 1.83 -15.17
CA ARG A 360 10.10 1.37 -15.93
C ARG A 360 8.88 2.23 -15.61
N LEU A 361 9.07 3.54 -15.60
CA LEU A 361 8.07 4.51 -15.13
C LEU A 361 7.27 5.10 -16.29
N THR A 362 7.96 5.55 -17.34
CA THR A 362 7.33 6.17 -18.51
C THR A 362 7.08 5.17 -19.64
N ALA A 363 6.31 5.57 -20.66
CA ALA A 363 6.15 4.76 -21.87
C ALA A 363 7.47 4.58 -22.63
N ILE A 364 8.37 5.58 -22.56
CA ILE A 364 9.71 5.51 -23.17
C ILE A 364 10.54 4.47 -22.42
N ASP A 365 10.60 4.57 -21.09
CA ASP A 365 11.31 3.62 -20.23
C ASP A 365 10.87 2.18 -20.52
N LYS A 366 9.55 1.97 -20.60
CA LYS A 366 8.94 0.66 -20.81
C LYS A 366 9.16 0.10 -22.23
N ASN A 367 9.52 0.93 -23.20
CA ASN A 367 9.83 0.47 -24.56
C ASN A 367 11.33 0.19 -24.76
N ASP A 368 12.20 0.69 -23.87
CA ASP A 368 13.64 0.52 -23.95
C ASP A 368 14.08 -0.86 -23.40
N PRO A 369 14.65 -1.76 -24.23
CA PRO A 369 15.16 -3.05 -23.79
C PRO A 369 16.22 -2.97 -22.66
N ALA A 370 16.98 -1.87 -22.56
CA ALA A 370 17.97 -1.68 -21.51
C ALA A 370 17.37 -1.62 -20.11
N ASN A 371 16.07 -1.34 -20.00
CA ASN A 371 15.35 -1.38 -18.74
C ASN A 371 14.85 -2.78 -18.36
N TYR A 372 15.07 -3.79 -19.21
CA TYR A 372 14.62 -5.16 -19.01
C TYR A 372 15.75 -6.18 -18.99
N LEU A 373 16.79 -5.96 -19.79
CA LEU A 373 17.89 -6.88 -19.98
C LEU A 373 19.19 -6.30 -19.40
N GLU A 374 20.13 -7.20 -19.13
CA GLU A 374 21.47 -6.88 -18.70
C GLU A 374 22.52 -7.78 -19.36
N GLY A 375 23.79 -7.41 -19.23
CA GLY A 375 24.93 -8.23 -19.62
C GLY A 375 24.85 -8.73 -21.07
N ALA A 376 25.04 -10.03 -21.25
CA ALA A 376 25.06 -10.66 -22.56
C ALA A 376 23.72 -10.51 -23.31
N ASN A 377 22.58 -10.61 -22.60
CA ASN A 377 21.26 -10.48 -23.21
C ASN A 377 21.05 -9.07 -23.77
N LEU A 378 21.42 -8.03 -23.02
CA LEU A 378 21.32 -6.65 -23.50
C LEU A 378 22.21 -6.38 -24.71
N ILE A 379 23.43 -6.91 -24.73
CA ILE A 379 24.35 -6.74 -25.87
C ILE A 379 23.82 -7.48 -27.11
N ALA A 380 23.29 -8.70 -26.92
CA ALA A 380 22.77 -9.53 -28.00
C ALA A 380 21.46 -9.00 -28.59
N PHE A 381 20.61 -8.37 -27.76
CA PHE A 381 19.27 -7.97 -28.16
C PHE A 381 19.26 -6.76 -29.10
N ALA A 382 18.56 -6.91 -30.21
CA ALA A 382 18.08 -5.81 -31.04
C ALA A 382 16.81 -6.28 -31.75
N ALA A 383 15.83 -5.41 -31.91
CA ALA A 383 14.67 -5.68 -32.75
C ALA A 383 14.87 -5.03 -34.14
N PRO A 384 14.40 -5.63 -35.24
CA PRO A 384 13.82 -6.96 -35.31
C PRO A 384 14.85 -8.10 -35.27
N ILE A 385 16.11 -7.83 -35.64
CA ILE A 385 17.18 -8.84 -35.76
C ILE A 385 18.21 -8.64 -34.65
N ALA A 386 18.56 -9.72 -33.96
CA ALA A 386 19.53 -9.72 -32.87
C ALA A 386 20.94 -9.33 -33.36
N ASN A 387 21.69 -8.62 -32.52
CA ASN A 387 23.09 -8.27 -32.80
C ASN A 387 24.04 -9.48 -32.68
N ALA A 388 23.70 -10.42 -31.78
CA ALA A 388 24.50 -11.61 -31.49
C ALA A 388 23.62 -12.76 -30.98
N ASN A 389 24.19 -13.96 -30.86
CA ASN A 389 23.49 -15.19 -30.47
C ASN A 389 23.76 -15.65 -29.04
N ASN A 390 24.56 -14.92 -28.27
CA ASN A 390 24.97 -15.27 -26.92
C ASN A 390 23.89 -14.98 -25.86
N PHE A 391 22.62 -15.24 -26.16
CA PHE A 391 21.55 -15.16 -25.18
C PHE A 391 21.70 -16.27 -24.13
N VAL A 392 21.51 -15.90 -22.87
CA VAL A 392 21.62 -16.79 -21.71
C VAL A 392 20.44 -16.53 -20.77
N GLY A 393 19.78 -17.58 -20.32
CA GLY A 393 18.76 -17.44 -19.29
C GLY A 393 18.24 -18.77 -18.78
N VAL A 394 17.08 -18.71 -18.13
CA VAL A 394 16.44 -19.88 -17.52
C VAL A 394 15.19 -20.30 -18.27
N SER A 395 14.83 -21.58 -18.22
CA SER A 395 13.62 -22.07 -18.87
C SER A 395 12.33 -21.81 -18.07
N THR A 396 12.49 -21.55 -16.77
CA THR A 396 11.41 -21.40 -15.80
C THR A 396 11.68 -20.24 -14.84
N PHE A 397 10.61 -19.51 -14.48
CA PHE A 397 10.70 -18.44 -13.49
C PHE A 397 11.08 -19.01 -12.11
N ASN A 398 11.88 -18.28 -11.34
CA ASN A 398 12.23 -18.65 -9.97
C ASN A 398 12.11 -17.44 -9.04
N ALA A 399 11.20 -17.51 -8.06
CA ALA A 399 10.97 -16.42 -7.12
C ALA A 399 12.17 -16.12 -6.18
N SER A 400 13.14 -17.04 -6.08
CA SER A 400 14.40 -16.81 -5.37
C SER A 400 15.43 -16.04 -6.20
N ASN A 401 15.23 -15.97 -7.52
CA ASN A 401 16.01 -15.15 -8.45
C ASN A 401 15.08 -14.44 -9.43
N PRO A 402 14.22 -13.52 -8.94
CA PRO A 402 13.12 -12.98 -9.72
C PRO A 402 13.57 -12.00 -10.82
N SER A 403 14.84 -11.59 -10.81
CA SER A 403 15.46 -10.78 -11.87
C SER A 403 15.94 -11.62 -13.05
N ALA A 404 16.04 -12.95 -12.94
CA ALA A 404 16.50 -13.77 -14.03
C ALA A 404 15.52 -13.77 -15.21
N ASP A 405 16.06 -13.58 -16.41
CA ASP A 405 15.30 -13.66 -17.66
C ASP A 405 14.87 -15.10 -17.98
N VAL A 406 13.57 -15.27 -18.27
CA VAL A 406 13.04 -16.54 -18.77
C VAL A 406 13.07 -16.53 -20.29
N LEU A 407 13.79 -17.47 -20.89
CA LEU A 407 14.00 -17.54 -22.34
C LEU A 407 13.25 -18.72 -22.97
N LYS A 408 12.76 -18.51 -24.19
CA LYS A 408 12.30 -19.57 -25.10
C LYS A 408 13.00 -19.44 -26.45
N CYS A 409 13.60 -20.54 -26.88
CA CYS A 409 14.06 -20.75 -28.24
C CYS A 409 12.86 -21.11 -29.11
N LEU A 410 12.59 -20.32 -30.14
CA LEU A 410 11.51 -20.56 -31.09
C LEU A 410 12.14 -21.02 -32.42
N PRO A 411 11.94 -22.28 -32.83
CA PRO A 411 12.58 -22.84 -34.02
C PRO A 411 12.10 -22.22 -35.32
#